data_AF-A0A374AGH7-F1
#
_entry.id   AF-A0A374AGH7-F1
#
_cell.length_a   1.000
_cell.length_b   1.000
_cell.length_c   1.000
_cell.angle_alpha   90.00
_cell.angle_beta   90.00
_cell.angle_gamma   90.00
#
_symmetry.space_group_name_H-M   'P 1'
#
loop_
_entity.id
_entity.type
_entity.pdbx_description
1 polymer ?
#
loop_
_entity_poly.entity_id
_entity_poly.type
_entity_poly.pdbx_seq_one_letter_code
_entity_poly.pdbx_strand_id
1 'polypeptide(L)'
;MVVWNKIYKTDIVKRIKFESSGTEDTVFNCQYFKDAKYAKLVKQDLYHWIQRSDSVSHSEYGTRDYNVLKDCYWMEQYIQQYEGQYVQYPLIKIYKFIFNSRYRARNTEFKNQVTYLIKENNKKLEESFYKNEKIDKKIKILFTIFYHIPATYNMFRWINEKRVR
;
A
#
# COMPACT_ATOMS: atom_id res chain seq x y z
N MET A 1 2.95 5.72 -4.16
CA MET A 1 4.08 6.36 -4.89
C MET A 1 3.54 7.64 -5.45
N VAL A 2 4.35 8.69 -5.58
CA VAL A 2 3.94 9.97 -6.19
C VAL A 2 4.25 9.98 -7.69
N VAL A 3 3.43 10.66 -8.49
CA VAL A 3 3.70 10.82 -9.95
C VAL A 3 4.60 12.03 -10.26
N TRP A 4 4.42 13.09 -9.49
CA TRP A 4 5.01 14.43 -9.65
C TRP A 4 6.55 14.48 -9.61
N ASN A 5 7.20 13.42 -9.11
CA ASN A 5 8.66 13.33 -9.00
C ASN A 5 9.30 12.41 -10.05
N LYS A 6 8.56 12.09 -11.11
CA LYS A 6 9.01 11.20 -12.20
C LYS A 6 8.79 11.89 -13.53
N ILE A 7 9.68 11.56 -14.47
CA ILE A 7 9.55 11.95 -15.86
C ILE A 7 9.05 10.73 -16.63
N TYR A 8 7.95 10.90 -17.35
CA TYR A 8 7.26 9.83 -18.06
C TYR A 8 7.35 10.02 -19.57
N LYS A 9 7.40 8.91 -20.31
CA LYS A 9 7.38 8.93 -21.76
C LYS A 9 5.96 9.20 -22.26
N THR A 10 5.78 10.29 -23.00
CA THR A 10 4.47 10.82 -23.40
C THR A 10 3.62 9.82 -24.22
N ASP A 11 4.26 9.02 -25.07
CA ASP A 11 3.61 7.99 -25.89
C ASP A 11 2.95 6.89 -25.06
N ILE A 12 3.47 6.58 -23.87
CA ILE A 12 2.83 5.66 -22.91
C ILE A 12 1.72 6.39 -22.15
N VAL A 13 2.01 7.56 -21.58
CA VAL A 13 1.06 8.31 -20.72
C VAL A 13 -0.24 8.64 -21.43
N LYS A 14 -0.21 8.97 -22.73
CA LYS A 14 -1.42 9.30 -23.51
C LYS A 14 -2.49 8.20 -23.51
N ARG A 15 -2.14 6.97 -23.16
CA ARG A 15 -3.05 5.82 -23.12
C ARG A 15 -3.57 5.51 -21.71
N ILE A 16 -3.09 6.22 -20.70
CA ILE A 16 -3.38 5.95 -19.29
C ILE A 16 -4.13 7.15 -18.73
N LYS A 17 -5.24 6.88 -18.05
CA LYS A 17 -6.03 7.92 -17.39
C LYS A 17 -5.92 7.76 -15.89
N PHE A 18 -5.93 8.89 -15.20
CA PHE A 18 -6.08 8.89 -13.76
C PHE A 18 -7.49 8.45 -13.38
N GLU A 19 -7.56 7.47 -12.49
CA GLU A 19 -8.81 6.96 -11.94
C GLU A 19 -9.11 7.65 -10.62
N SER A 20 -10.39 7.92 -10.35
CA SER A 20 -10.82 8.39 -9.04
C SER A 20 -10.67 7.26 -8.01
N SER A 21 -9.56 7.26 -7.29
CA SER A 21 -9.19 6.23 -6.33
C SER A 21 -8.60 6.82 -5.04
N GLY A 22 -8.33 5.98 -4.04
CA GLY A 22 -7.71 6.42 -2.79
C GLY A 22 -6.23 6.78 -2.97
N THR A 23 -5.57 6.17 -3.95
CA THR A 23 -4.19 6.45 -4.35
C THR A 23 -4.03 6.41 -5.87
N GLU A 24 -4.64 7.39 -6.53
CA GLU A 24 -4.56 7.64 -7.98
C GLU A 24 -3.14 7.45 -8.52
N ASP A 25 -2.17 8.11 -7.91
CA ASP A 25 -0.76 8.04 -8.32
C ASP A 25 -0.21 6.61 -8.32
N THR A 26 -0.61 5.75 -7.38
CA THR A 26 -0.16 4.36 -7.34
C THR A 26 -0.78 3.56 -8.48
N VAL A 27 -2.08 3.73 -8.73
CA VAL A 27 -2.82 3.06 -9.82
C VAL A 27 -2.19 3.45 -11.16
N PHE A 28 -2.02 4.74 -11.40
CA PHE A 28 -1.36 5.26 -12.60
C PHE A 28 0.05 4.69 -12.80
N ASN A 29 0.87 4.67 -11.75
CA ASN A 29 2.23 4.14 -11.85
C ASN A 29 2.23 2.64 -12.20
N CYS A 30 1.33 1.85 -11.61
CA CYS A 30 1.21 0.42 -11.95
C CYS A 30 0.85 0.23 -13.43
N GLN A 31 -0.11 1.00 -13.94
CA GLN A 31 -0.50 0.97 -15.35
C GLN A 31 0.66 1.41 -16.26
N TYR A 32 1.39 2.47 -15.88
CA TYR A 32 2.52 2.97 -16.65
C TYR A 32 3.67 1.96 -16.71
N PHE A 33 4.04 1.35 -15.57
CA PHE A 33 5.17 0.44 -15.53
C PHE A 33 4.91 -0.89 -16.23
N LYS A 34 3.65 -1.28 -16.46
CA LYS A 34 3.31 -2.43 -17.31
C LYS A 34 3.80 -2.25 -18.75
N ASP A 35 3.70 -1.04 -19.30
CA ASP A 35 4.06 -0.76 -20.69
C ASP A 35 5.47 -0.18 -20.83
N ALA A 36 6.10 0.22 -19.72
CA ALA A 36 7.42 0.81 -19.68
C ALA A 36 8.51 -0.27 -19.76
N LYS A 37 9.25 -0.30 -20.88
CA LYS A 37 10.38 -1.24 -21.07
C LYS A 37 11.62 -0.92 -20.24
N TYR A 38 11.79 0.34 -19.84
CA TYR A 38 12.97 0.81 -19.14
C TYR A 38 12.60 1.90 -18.14
N ALA A 39 13.20 1.82 -16.96
CA ALA A 39 13.09 2.83 -15.91
C ALA A 39 14.50 3.10 -15.35
N LYS A 40 14.84 4.37 -15.18
CA LYS A 40 16.11 4.79 -14.58
C LYS A 40 15.86 5.54 -13.28
N LEU A 41 16.47 5.05 -12.20
CA LEU A 41 16.51 5.76 -10.94
C LEU A 41 17.63 6.79 -10.96
N VAL A 42 17.28 8.07 -10.80
CA VAL A 42 18.25 9.16 -10.61
C VAL A 42 18.38 9.43 -9.11
N LYS A 43 19.57 9.15 -8.55
CA LYS A 43 19.87 9.36 -7.13
C LYS A 43 20.40 10.78 -6.90
N GLN A 44 19.55 11.77 -7.12
CA GLN A 44 19.85 13.19 -6.90
C GLN A 44 18.67 13.87 -6.21
N ASP A 45 18.96 14.85 -5.36
CA ASP A 45 17.94 15.59 -4.60
C ASP A 45 17.30 16.68 -5.47
N LEU A 46 16.46 16.26 -6.40
CA LEU A 46 15.82 17.14 -7.40
C LEU A 46 14.46 17.71 -6.96
N TYR A 47 13.91 17.20 -5.86
CA TYR A 47 12.55 17.56 -5.41
C TYR A 47 12.55 17.83 -3.91
N HIS A 48 11.88 18.92 -3.51
CA HIS A 48 11.67 19.28 -2.12
C HIS A 48 10.28 18.83 -1.63
N TRP A 49 10.23 18.17 -0.48
CA TRP A 49 9.01 17.64 0.12
C TRP A 49 8.56 18.50 1.29
N ILE A 50 7.33 19.00 1.23
CA ILE A 50 6.71 19.72 2.34
C ILE A 50 5.61 18.84 2.94
N GLN A 51 5.77 18.43 4.19
CA GLN A 51 4.68 17.84 4.97
C GLN A 51 3.97 18.95 5.72
N ARG A 52 2.71 19.19 5.36
CA ARG A 52 1.88 20.16 6.08
C ARG A 52 1.22 19.50 7.28
N SER A 53 1.10 20.24 8.39
CA SER A 53 0.45 19.78 9.62
C SER A 53 -1.04 19.47 9.44
N ASP A 54 -1.68 20.16 8.50
CA ASP A 54 -3.08 19.96 8.10
C ASP A 54 -3.25 18.91 6.99
N SER A 55 -2.22 18.11 6.71
CA SER A 55 -2.32 17.05 5.71
C SER A 55 -3.48 16.11 6.03
N VAL A 56 -4.23 15.74 4.99
CA VAL A 56 -5.29 14.72 5.04
C VAL A 56 -4.79 13.38 5.62
N SER A 57 -3.48 13.14 5.62
CA SER A 57 -2.90 11.95 6.28
C SER A 57 -3.03 11.96 7.81
N HIS A 58 -3.29 13.13 8.40
CA HIS A 58 -3.53 13.33 9.84
C HIS A 58 -5.02 13.34 10.21
N SER A 59 -5.93 13.23 9.23
CA SER A 59 -7.37 13.20 9.51
C SER A 59 -7.80 11.88 10.16
N GLU A 60 -9.03 11.85 10.65
CA GLU A 60 -9.69 10.61 11.03
C GLU A 60 -9.80 9.66 9.84
N TYR A 61 -9.97 8.37 10.13
CA TYR A 61 -10.11 7.35 9.09
C TYR A 61 -11.43 7.56 8.34
N GLY A 62 -11.35 7.73 7.02
CA GLY A 62 -12.53 7.98 6.20
C GLY A 62 -12.56 7.19 4.90
N THR A 63 -13.47 7.58 4.00
CA THR A 63 -13.67 6.97 2.68
C THR A 63 -12.38 6.88 1.87
N ARG A 64 -11.53 7.91 1.94
CA ARG A 64 -10.22 7.91 1.28
C ARG A 64 -9.35 6.75 1.77
N ASP A 65 -9.18 6.58 3.08
CA ASP A 65 -8.33 5.52 3.64
C ASP A 65 -8.86 4.12 3.29
N TYR A 66 -10.19 3.96 3.30
CA TYR A 66 -10.84 2.74 2.82
C TYR A 66 -10.52 2.46 1.35
N ASN A 67 -10.62 3.47 0.48
CA ASN A 67 -10.27 3.35 -0.93
C ASN A 67 -8.77 3.07 -1.14
N VAL A 68 -7.88 3.65 -0.33
CA VAL A 68 -6.44 3.33 -0.38
C VAL A 68 -6.19 1.85 -0.11
N LEU A 69 -6.92 1.25 0.84
CA LEU A 69 -6.81 -0.19 1.12
C LEU A 69 -7.29 -1.01 -0.10
N LYS A 70 -8.42 -0.63 -0.72
CA LYS A 70 -8.90 -1.27 -1.96
C LYS A 70 -7.87 -1.19 -3.09
N ASP A 71 -7.27 -0.03 -3.28
CA ASP A 71 -6.25 0.15 -4.33
C ASP A 71 -4.98 -0.66 -4.06
N CYS A 72 -4.66 -0.91 -2.79
CA CYS A 72 -3.56 -1.81 -2.44
C CYS A 72 -3.87 -3.27 -2.81
N TYR A 73 -5.12 -3.73 -2.64
CA TYR A 73 -5.57 -5.04 -3.15
C TYR A 73 -5.49 -5.10 -4.67
N TRP A 74 -6.03 -4.08 -5.34
CA TRP A 74 -5.97 -3.98 -6.80
C TRP A 74 -4.52 -4.01 -7.31
N MET A 75 -3.61 -3.24 -6.67
CA MET A 75 -2.20 -3.18 -7.04
C MET A 75 -1.51 -4.54 -6.89
N GLU A 76 -1.80 -5.30 -5.83
CA GLU A 76 -1.27 -6.65 -5.64
C GLU A 76 -1.73 -7.58 -6.76
N GLN A 77 -3.03 -7.61 -7.05
CA GLN A 77 -3.61 -8.44 -8.10
C GLN A 77 -3.07 -8.07 -9.48
N TYR A 78 -2.96 -6.77 -9.76
CA TYR A 78 -2.42 -6.24 -11.02
C TYR A 78 -0.96 -6.64 -11.23
N ILE A 79 -0.11 -6.43 -10.20
CA ILE A 79 1.29 -6.81 -10.27
C ILE A 79 1.44 -8.32 -10.35
N GLN A 80 0.65 -9.09 -9.60
CA GLN A 80 0.66 -10.56 -9.69
C GLN A 80 0.36 -11.04 -11.11
N GLN A 81 -0.60 -10.40 -11.80
CA GLN A 81 -1.01 -10.75 -13.15
C GLN A 81 0.02 -10.38 -14.22
N TYR A 82 0.57 -9.17 -14.17
CA TYR A 82 1.39 -8.63 -15.26
C TYR A 82 2.90 -8.62 -14.97
N GLU A 83 3.28 -8.55 -13.70
CA GLU A 83 4.66 -8.33 -13.25
C GLU A 83 5.00 -9.20 -12.02
N GLY A 84 4.52 -10.45 -12.02
CA GLY A 84 4.51 -11.33 -10.84
C GLY A 84 5.88 -11.57 -10.20
N GLN A 85 6.97 -11.36 -10.95
CA GLN A 85 8.34 -11.36 -10.44
C GLN A 85 8.60 -10.32 -9.33
N TYR A 86 7.76 -9.30 -9.23
CA TYR A 86 7.86 -8.20 -8.26
C TYR A 86 6.76 -8.23 -7.18
N VAL A 87 5.91 -9.27 -7.13
CA VAL A 87 4.74 -9.33 -6.22
C VAL A 87 5.09 -9.24 -4.73
N GLN A 88 6.33 -9.56 -4.33
CA GLN A 88 6.76 -9.42 -2.93
C GLN A 88 6.59 -7.99 -2.38
N TYR A 89 6.75 -6.97 -3.23
CA TYR A 89 6.64 -5.58 -2.82
C TYR A 89 5.19 -5.16 -2.50
N PRO A 90 4.19 -5.37 -3.37
CA PRO A 90 2.80 -5.09 -3.02
C PRO A 90 2.28 -5.98 -1.89
N LEU A 91 2.72 -7.24 -1.77
CA LEU A 91 2.36 -8.11 -0.64
C LEU A 91 2.79 -7.53 0.71
N ILE A 92 4.04 -7.10 0.85
CA ILE A 92 4.50 -6.46 2.09
C ILE A 92 3.72 -5.15 2.35
N LYS A 93 3.48 -4.38 1.30
CA LYS A 93 2.76 -3.10 1.41
C LYS A 93 1.33 -3.32 1.89
N ILE A 94 0.59 -4.26 1.30
CA ILE A 94 -0.82 -4.46 1.64
C ILE A 94 -1.00 -4.95 3.08
N TYR A 95 -0.14 -5.85 3.59
CA TYR A 95 -0.20 -6.25 5.01
C TYR A 95 -0.01 -5.05 5.95
N LYS A 96 0.94 -4.15 5.66
CA LYS A 96 1.12 -2.92 6.44
C LYS A 96 -0.14 -2.05 6.42
N PHE A 97 -0.82 -1.94 5.27
CA PHE A 97 -2.08 -1.22 5.15
C PHE A 97 -3.22 -1.92 5.90
N ILE A 98 -3.32 -3.25 5.85
CA ILE A 98 -4.30 -4.03 6.61
C ILE A 98 -4.17 -3.74 8.10
N PHE A 99 -2.95 -3.80 8.66
CA PHE A 99 -2.72 -3.52 10.07
C PHE A 99 -3.11 -2.09 10.44
N ASN A 100 -2.67 -1.12 9.63
CA ASN A 100 -2.95 0.29 9.86
C ASN A 100 -4.45 0.61 9.74
N SER A 101 -5.15 0.04 8.74
CA SER A 101 -6.58 0.22 8.55
C SER A 101 -7.39 -0.41 9.67
N ARG A 102 -7.04 -1.63 10.12
CA ARG A 102 -7.67 -2.24 11.31
C ARG A 102 -7.47 -1.36 12.54
N TYR A 103 -6.26 -0.82 12.74
CA TYR A 103 -5.97 0.08 13.85
C TYR A 103 -6.82 1.35 13.79
N ARG A 104 -6.76 2.09 12.67
CA ARG A 104 -7.40 3.41 12.56
C ARG A 104 -8.92 3.33 12.45
N ALA A 105 -9.47 2.31 11.79
CA ALA A 105 -10.91 2.16 11.62
C ALA A 105 -11.65 1.60 12.85
N ARG A 106 -10.93 1.10 13.88
CA ARG A 106 -11.51 0.30 14.99
C ARG A 106 -12.68 0.95 15.73
N ASN A 107 -12.70 2.28 15.79
CA ASN A 107 -13.71 3.09 16.49
C ASN A 107 -14.48 4.00 15.51
N THR A 108 -14.54 3.62 14.23
CA THR A 108 -15.23 4.37 13.17
C THR A 108 -16.30 3.50 12.52
N GLU A 109 -17.21 4.11 11.76
CA GLU A 109 -18.21 3.38 10.95
C GLU A 109 -17.59 2.41 9.94
N PHE A 110 -16.36 2.67 9.50
CA PHE A 110 -15.64 1.85 8.52
C PHE A 110 -15.13 0.50 9.06
N LYS A 111 -15.20 0.25 10.38
CA LYS A 111 -14.68 -0.99 11.01
C LYS A 111 -15.15 -2.26 10.30
N ASN A 112 -16.45 -2.34 10.05
CA ASN A 112 -17.08 -3.52 9.45
C ASN A 112 -16.72 -3.65 7.97
N GLN A 113 -16.67 -2.54 7.23
CA GLN A 113 -16.28 -2.52 5.82
C GLN A 113 -14.83 -2.96 5.63
N VAL A 114 -13.91 -2.46 6.47
CA VAL A 114 -12.50 -2.90 6.47
C VAL A 114 -12.39 -4.39 6.77
N THR A 115 -13.13 -4.87 7.77
CA THR A 115 -13.13 -6.31 8.13
C THR A 115 -13.63 -7.18 6.99
N TYR A 116 -14.72 -6.76 6.34
CA TYR A 116 -15.30 -7.47 5.19
C TYR A 116 -14.31 -7.52 4.02
N LEU A 117 -13.76 -6.37 3.62
CA LEU A 117 -12.81 -6.27 2.51
C LEU A 117 -11.58 -7.17 2.73
N ILE A 118 -11.07 -7.22 3.96
CA ILE A 118 -9.95 -8.11 4.31
C ILE A 118 -10.38 -9.57 4.16
N LYS A 119 -11.54 -9.96 4.71
CA LYS A 119 -12.02 -11.34 4.67
C LYS A 119 -12.23 -11.83 3.23
N GLU A 120 -12.82 -10.99 2.38
CA GLU A 120 -13.07 -11.28 0.96
C GLU A 120 -11.78 -11.63 0.20
N ASN A 121 -10.68 -10.93 0.52
CA ASN A 121 -9.41 -11.08 -0.19
C ASN A 121 -8.40 -11.99 0.54
N ASN A 122 -8.70 -12.44 1.76
CA ASN A 122 -7.69 -13.01 2.66
C ASN A 122 -7.03 -14.28 2.12
N LYS A 123 -7.84 -15.24 1.65
CA LYS A 123 -7.34 -16.58 1.30
C LYS A 123 -6.27 -16.53 0.22
N LYS A 124 -6.55 -15.82 -0.88
CA LYS A 124 -5.61 -15.65 -2.00
C LYS A 124 -4.35 -14.88 -1.56
N LEU A 125 -4.53 -13.84 -0.75
CA LEU A 125 -3.43 -13.02 -0.27
C LEU A 125 -2.48 -13.81 0.65
N GLU A 126 -3.01 -14.58 1.61
CA GLU A 126 -2.22 -15.41 2.52
C GLU A 126 -1.44 -16.47 1.75
N GLU A 127 -2.08 -17.18 0.82
CA GLU A 127 -1.40 -18.16 -0.02
C GLU A 127 -0.24 -17.53 -0.81
N SER A 128 -0.46 -16.37 -1.42
CA SER A 128 0.57 -15.62 -2.15
C SER A 128 1.72 -15.20 -1.23
N PHE A 129 1.41 -14.66 -0.05
CA PHE A 129 2.41 -14.18 0.91
C PHE A 129 3.29 -15.27 1.48
N TYR A 130 2.70 -16.38 1.95
CA TYR A 130 3.47 -17.45 2.59
C TYR A 130 4.28 -18.26 1.58
N LYS A 131 3.78 -18.45 0.36
CA LYS A 131 4.52 -19.15 -0.73
C LYS A 131 5.62 -18.30 -1.35
N ASN A 132 5.59 -16.97 -1.22
CA ASN A 132 6.60 -16.10 -1.84
C ASN A 132 7.98 -16.24 -1.16
N GLU A 133 8.95 -16.83 -1.87
CA GLU A 133 10.30 -17.08 -1.36
C GLU A 133 11.16 -15.81 -1.22
N LYS A 134 10.79 -14.72 -1.91
CA LYS A 134 11.52 -13.43 -1.87
C LYS A 134 11.19 -12.61 -0.60
N ILE A 135 10.19 -13.01 0.17
CA ILE A 135 9.84 -12.37 1.45
C ILE A 135 10.57 -13.09 2.59
N ASP A 136 11.35 -12.33 3.37
CA ASP A 136 12.08 -12.81 4.53
C ASP A 136 11.15 -13.51 5.55
N LYS A 137 11.57 -14.68 6.04
CA LYS A 137 10.86 -15.47 7.06
C LYS A 137 10.57 -14.67 8.33
N LYS A 138 11.47 -13.78 8.75
CA LYS A 138 11.27 -12.88 9.91
C LYS A 138 10.10 -11.93 9.68
N ILE A 139 9.98 -11.38 8.46
CA ILE A 139 8.85 -10.53 8.07
C ILE A 139 7.56 -11.33 8.08
N LYS A 140 7.57 -12.57 7.56
CA LYS A 140 6.40 -13.45 7.60
C LYS A 140 5.92 -13.68 9.03
N ILE A 141 6.81 -14.12 9.93
CA ILE A 141 6.48 -14.35 11.34
C ILE A 141 5.92 -13.09 12.00
N LEU A 142 6.61 -11.95 11.83
CA LEU A 142 6.16 -10.69 12.41
C LEU A 142 4.77 -10.28 11.92
N PHE A 143 4.52 -10.42 10.62
CA PHE A 143 3.24 -10.05 10.02
C PHE A 143 2.13 -11.03 10.42
N THR A 144 2.42 -12.32 10.58
CA THR A 144 1.48 -13.30 11.14
C THR A 144 1.07 -12.91 12.55
N ILE A 145 2.02 -12.52 13.40
CA ILE A 145 1.74 -12.07 14.78
C ILE A 145 0.86 -10.82 14.76
N PHE A 146 1.22 -9.80 13.97
CA PHE A 146 0.42 -8.57 13.84
C PHE A 146 -0.98 -8.83 13.28
N TYR A 147 -1.11 -9.80 12.38
CA TYR A 147 -2.38 -10.13 11.75
C TYR A 147 -3.36 -10.81 12.70
N HIS A 148 -2.90 -11.83 13.45
CA HIS A 148 -3.75 -12.63 14.34
C HIS A 148 -3.88 -12.05 15.75
N ILE A 149 -2.92 -11.23 16.20
CA ILE A 149 -2.94 -10.58 17.51
C ILE A 149 -2.85 -9.06 17.32
N PRO A 150 -3.94 -8.37 16.91
CA PRO A 150 -3.90 -6.94 16.56
C PRO A 150 -3.32 -6.03 17.66
N ALA A 151 -3.46 -6.41 18.94
CA ALA A 151 -2.87 -5.69 20.07
C ALA A 151 -1.35 -5.52 19.95
N THR A 152 -0.64 -6.47 19.35
CA THR A 152 0.81 -6.39 19.14
C THR A 152 1.19 -5.30 18.15
N TYR A 153 0.41 -5.10 17.08
CA TYR A 153 0.61 -3.98 16.15
C TYR A 153 0.33 -2.63 16.83
N ASN A 154 -0.70 -2.56 17.68
CA ASN A 154 -1.03 -1.35 18.43
C ASN A 154 0.13 -0.94 19.35
N MET A 155 0.73 -1.92 20.05
CA MET A 155 1.90 -1.70 20.88
C MET A 155 3.11 -1.25 20.05
N PHE A 156 3.38 -1.90 18.93
CA PHE A 156 4.45 -1.51 18.00
C PHE A 156 4.31 -0.05 17.53
N ARG A 157 3.08 0.37 17.17
CA ARG A 157 2.79 1.77 16.81
C ARG A 157 3.10 2.74 17.94
N TRP A 158 2.58 2.46 19.13
CA TRP A 158 2.76 3.32 20.31
C TRP A 158 4.25 3.49 20.69
N ILE A 159 5.04 2.42 20.64
CA ILE A 159 6.49 2.49 20.91
C ILE A 159 7.17 3.41 19.89
N ASN A 160 6.84 3.28 18.60
CA ASN A 160 7.46 4.09 17.56
C ASN A 160 7.03 5.56 17.61
N GLU A 161 5.77 5.84 17.90
CA GLU A 161 5.28 7.22 18.06
C GLU A 161 5.96 7.93 19.24
N LYS A 162 6.25 7.20 20.33
CA LYS A 162 7.01 7.73 21.48
C LYS A 162 8.48 7.98 21.21
N ARG A 163 9.11 7.25 20.29
CA ARG A 163 10.54 7.44 19.94
C ARG A 163 10.80 8.64 19.02
N VAL A 164 9.76 9.13 18.35
CA VAL A 164 9.83 10.24 17.39
C VAL A 164 9.49 11.59 18.05
N ARG A 165 9.02 11.57 19.30
CA ARG A 165 8.89 12.75 20.16
C ARG A 165 10.11 12.88 21.07
#